data_AF-A0A849CGV3-F1
#
_entry.id   AF-A0A849CGV3-F1
#
_cell.length_a   1.000
_cell.length_b   1.000
_cell.length_c   1.000
_cell.angle_alpha   90.00
_cell.angle_beta   90.00
_cell.angle_gamma   90.00
#
_symmetry.space_group_name_H-M   'P 1'
#
loop_
_entity.id
_entity.type
_entity.pdbx_description
1 polymer ?
#
loop_
_entity_poly.entity_id
_entity_poly.type
_entity_poly.pdbx_seq_one_letter_code
_entity_poly.pdbx_strand_id
1 'polypeptide(L)'
;MPLRKLIPLAVLAAAVVVPATQAHAADVPGVPPELQQPAQQVRQQADQWQRGLPQPQQDQVQQFVQTLPAPFSQVLPPVFADNLDGWIRNALHVMAQHNIPGDYDSIFRNIMRESGGNPRAINLYDSNAAAGIPSKGLLQVIDPTFQAYHVDGTSWDIYDPVANIAAACNYAAHRYGSINNVFGAY
;
A
#
# COMPACT_ATOMS: atom_id res chain seq x y z
N MET A 1 -28.31 25.50 -21.17
CA MET A 1 -27.87 24.50 -20.16
C MET A 1 -26.73 23.69 -20.77
N PRO A 2 -25.47 23.93 -20.41
CA PRO A 2 -24.35 23.22 -21.03
C PRO A 2 -24.19 21.85 -20.37
N LEU A 3 -24.34 20.80 -21.19
CA LEU A 3 -23.79 19.46 -20.96
C LEU A 3 -22.31 19.59 -20.58
N ARG A 4 -21.96 19.33 -19.33
CA ARG A 4 -20.56 19.24 -18.88
C ARG A 4 -20.29 17.83 -18.36
N LYS A 5 -19.55 17.09 -19.19
CA LYS A 5 -18.56 16.07 -18.83
C LYS A 5 -19.11 14.80 -18.17
N LEU A 6 -19.67 13.91 -18.98
CA LEU A 6 -19.48 12.47 -18.78
C LEU A 6 -18.04 12.16 -19.18
N ILE A 7 -17.13 12.10 -18.21
CA ILE A 7 -15.82 11.47 -18.42
C ILE A 7 -16.11 9.98 -18.56
N PRO A 8 -15.69 9.33 -19.66
CA PRO A 8 -15.99 7.93 -19.84
C PRO A 8 -15.21 7.13 -18.81
N LEU A 9 -15.95 6.44 -17.94
CA LEU A 9 -15.48 5.32 -17.13
C LEU A 9 -15.20 4.13 -18.09
N ALA A 10 -14.24 4.30 -19.00
CA ALA A 10 -13.92 3.32 -20.03
C ALA A 10 -12.40 3.21 -20.15
N VAL A 11 -11.79 2.61 -19.13
CA VAL A 11 -10.54 1.84 -19.32
C VAL A 11 -10.68 0.55 -18.49
N LEU A 12 -11.67 -0.27 -18.84
CA LEU A 12 -11.50 -1.72 -18.74
C LEU A 12 -11.02 -2.17 -20.12
N ALA A 13 -9.95 -2.97 -20.15
CA ALA A 13 -9.35 -3.60 -21.33
C ALA A 13 -8.35 -2.75 -22.15
N ALA A 14 -7.09 -2.80 -21.73
CA ALA A 14 -5.98 -2.94 -22.66
C ALA A 14 -5.07 -4.06 -22.17
N ALA A 15 -5.51 -5.31 -22.37
CA ALA A 15 -4.65 -6.48 -22.20
C ALA A 15 -3.58 -6.47 -23.29
N VAL A 16 -2.46 -5.79 -23.04
CA VAL A 16 -1.25 -5.95 -23.86
C VAL A 16 -0.59 -7.24 -23.39
N VAL A 17 -0.66 -8.27 -24.22
CA VAL A 17 0.00 -9.56 -24.00
C VAL A 17 1.51 -9.36 -24.12
N VAL A 18 2.21 -9.37 -22.99
CA VAL A 18 3.68 -9.37 -22.90
C VAL A 18 4.13 -10.76 -22.41
N PRO A 19 5.24 -11.35 -22.89
CA PRO A 19 5.64 -12.71 -22.51
C PRO A 19 6.01 -12.77 -21.03
N ALA A 20 5.56 -13.84 -20.38
CA ALA A 20 5.57 -14.04 -18.94
C ALA A 20 6.91 -14.52 -18.40
N THR A 21 7.42 -13.80 -17.39
CA THR A 21 8.14 -14.39 -16.25
C THR A 21 7.90 -13.51 -15.02
N GLN A 22 6.87 -13.81 -14.25
CA GLN A 22 6.72 -13.31 -12.88
C GLN A 22 6.24 -14.44 -11.97
N ALA A 23 6.84 -14.49 -10.78
CA ALA A 23 6.62 -15.50 -9.75
C ALA A 23 5.14 -15.60 -9.31
N HIS A 24 4.78 -16.75 -8.77
CA HIS A 24 3.42 -17.10 -8.32
C HIS A 24 2.84 -16.09 -7.32
N ALA A 25 2.12 -15.08 -7.82
CA ALA A 25 1.12 -14.38 -7.03
C ALA A 25 0.00 -15.38 -6.68
N ALA A 26 -0.61 -15.22 -5.51
CA ALA A 26 -1.71 -16.08 -5.08
C ALA A 26 -2.83 -16.11 -6.14
N ASP A 27 -3.40 -17.30 -6.34
CA ASP A 27 -4.51 -17.52 -7.26
C ASP A 27 -5.68 -16.57 -6.95
N VAL A 28 -6.30 -16.00 -7.99
CA VAL A 28 -7.44 -15.10 -7.81
C VAL A 28 -8.68 -15.93 -7.48
N PRO A 29 -9.27 -15.81 -6.27
CA PRO A 29 -10.39 -16.64 -5.88
C PRO A 29 -11.59 -16.45 -6.82
N GLY A 30 -12.18 -17.54 -7.29
CA GLY A 30 -13.35 -17.50 -8.19
C GLY A 30 -13.01 -17.28 -9.67
N VAL A 31 -11.73 -17.14 -10.02
CA VAL A 31 -11.27 -17.06 -11.41
C VAL A 31 -10.85 -18.45 -11.90
N PRO A 32 -11.33 -18.91 -13.07
CA PRO A 32 -10.91 -20.18 -13.66
C PRO A 32 -9.39 -20.24 -13.88
N PRO A 33 -8.75 -21.42 -13.79
CA PRO A 33 -7.30 -21.58 -13.97
C PRO A 33 -6.73 -20.94 -15.24
N GLU A 34 -7.47 -21.03 -16.35
CA GLU A 34 -7.11 -20.46 -17.64
C GLU A 34 -7.11 -18.92 -17.67
N LEU A 35 -7.76 -18.27 -16.69
CA LEU A 35 -7.83 -16.82 -16.57
C LEU A 35 -6.97 -16.26 -15.41
N GLN A 36 -6.26 -17.10 -14.67
CA GLN A 36 -5.42 -16.68 -13.54
C GLN A 36 -4.37 -15.64 -13.95
N GLN A 37 -3.57 -15.93 -14.98
CA GLN A 37 -2.51 -15.03 -15.44
C GLN A 37 -3.04 -13.69 -15.96
N PRO A 38 -4.02 -13.65 -16.89
CA PRO A 38 -4.57 -12.38 -17.33
C PRO A 38 -5.27 -11.62 -16.19
N ALA A 39 -5.92 -12.30 -15.23
CA ALA A 39 -6.49 -11.65 -14.05
C ALA A 39 -5.40 -11.00 -13.17
N GLN A 40 -4.29 -11.69 -12.94
CA GLN A 40 -3.13 -11.16 -12.21
C GLN A 40 -2.54 -9.93 -12.92
N GLN A 41 -2.39 -9.97 -14.25
CA GLN A 41 -1.90 -8.83 -15.04
C GLN A 41 -2.83 -7.61 -14.93
N VAL A 42 -4.15 -7.81 -15.05
CA VAL A 42 -5.13 -6.73 -14.89
C VAL A 42 -5.03 -6.10 -13.50
N ARG A 43 -4.85 -6.93 -12.47
CA ARG A 43 -4.72 -6.48 -11.07
C ARG A 43 -3.49 -5.60 -10.87
N GLN A 44 -2.32 -6.08 -11.30
CA GLN A 44 -1.06 -5.34 -11.22
C GLN A 44 -1.13 -4.01 -11.97
N GLN A 45 -1.75 -4.01 -13.16
CA GLN A 45 -1.90 -2.80 -13.94
C GLN A 45 -2.80 -1.81 -13.19
N ALA A 46 -3.98 -2.26 -12.73
CA ALA A 46 -4.91 -1.43 -11.97
C ALA A 46 -4.29 -0.83 -10.69
N ASP A 47 -3.44 -1.58 -9.97
CA ASP A 47 -2.69 -1.06 -8.80
C ASP A 47 -1.76 0.09 -9.16
N GLN A 48 -1.09 0.01 -10.31
CA GLN A 48 -0.23 1.09 -10.81
C GLN A 48 -1.06 2.32 -11.19
N TRP A 49 -2.21 2.12 -11.85
CA TRP A 49 -3.11 3.22 -12.20
C TRP A 49 -3.67 3.92 -10.97
N GLN A 50 -4.15 3.18 -9.98
CA GLN A 50 -4.73 3.74 -8.75
C GLN A 50 -3.75 4.62 -7.99
N ARG A 51 -2.48 4.18 -7.85
CA ARG A 51 -1.44 4.96 -7.19
C ARG A 51 -1.13 6.30 -7.87
N GLY A 52 -1.46 6.46 -9.15
CA GLY A 52 -1.27 7.70 -9.90
C GLY A 52 -2.46 8.68 -9.85
N LEU A 53 -3.61 8.29 -9.30
CA LEU A 53 -4.84 9.10 -9.33
C LEU A 53 -4.96 10.05 -8.13
N PRO A 54 -5.48 11.28 -8.32
CA PRO A 54 -5.93 12.15 -7.22
C PRO A 54 -7.02 11.49 -6.34
N GLN A 55 -7.02 11.80 -5.04
CA GLN A 55 -7.92 11.20 -4.04
C GLN A 55 -9.42 11.17 -4.42
N PRO A 56 -10.04 12.28 -4.90
CA PRO A 56 -11.45 12.24 -5.28
C PRO A 56 -11.77 11.25 -6.41
N GLN A 57 -10.78 10.93 -7.24
CA GLN A 57 -10.91 9.98 -8.35
C GLN A 57 -10.68 8.56 -7.85
N GLN A 58 -9.76 8.37 -6.90
CA GLN A 58 -9.62 7.10 -6.18
C GLN A 58 -10.95 6.72 -5.51
N ASP A 59 -11.58 7.65 -4.77
CA ASP A 59 -12.89 7.46 -4.11
C ASP A 59 -13.99 6.98 -5.08
N GLN A 60 -14.08 7.61 -6.25
CA GLN A 60 -15.04 7.24 -7.29
C GLN A 60 -14.79 5.84 -7.85
N VAL A 61 -13.51 5.47 -8.04
CA VAL A 61 -13.15 4.11 -8.45
C VAL A 61 -13.54 3.11 -7.36
N GLN A 62 -13.31 3.39 -6.08
CA GLN A 62 -13.70 2.46 -5.00
C GLN A 62 -15.22 2.22 -4.98
N GLN A 63 -16.00 3.30 -5.07
CA GLN A 63 -17.46 3.20 -5.11
C GLN A 63 -17.93 2.41 -6.33
N PHE A 64 -17.33 2.63 -7.49
CA PHE A 64 -17.67 1.87 -8.70
C PHE A 64 -17.35 0.38 -8.54
N VAL A 65 -16.14 0.03 -8.08
CA VAL A 65 -15.72 -1.37 -7.88
C VAL A 65 -16.65 -2.11 -6.93
N GLN A 66 -17.14 -1.46 -5.87
CA GLN A 66 -18.09 -2.05 -4.92
C GLN A 66 -19.45 -2.39 -5.54
N THR A 67 -19.80 -1.79 -6.68
CA THR A 67 -21.06 -2.08 -7.40
C THR A 67 -20.92 -3.20 -8.43
N LEU A 68 -19.69 -3.67 -8.71
CA LEU A 68 -19.46 -4.73 -9.68
C LEU A 68 -19.88 -6.11 -9.14
N PRO A 69 -20.64 -6.90 -9.89
CA PRO A 69 -20.97 -8.27 -9.51
C PRO A 69 -19.72 -9.15 -9.52
N ALA A 70 -19.67 -10.16 -8.65
CA ALA A 70 -18.66 -11.21 -8.75
C ALA A 70 -18.77 -11.93 -10.11
N PRO A 71 -17.65 -12.33 -10.75
CA PRO A 71 -16.27 -12.32 -10.24
C PRO A 71 -15.47 -11.05 -10.57
N PHE A 72 -16.06 -10.02 -11.20
CA PHE A 72 -15.31 -8.84 -11.66
C PHE A 72 -14.63 -8.07 -10.51
N SER A 73 -15.30 -7.94 -9.37
CA SER A 73 -14.74 -7.33 -8.16
C SER A 73 -13.55 -8.10 -7.58
N GLN A 74 -13.36 -9.37 -7.93
CA GLN A 74 -12.28 -10.23 -7.43
C GLN A 74 -11.00 -10.08 -8.26
N VAL A 75 -11.13 -9.72 -9.54
CA VAL A 75 -10.01 -9.48 -10.46
C VAL A 75 -9.36 -8.13 -10.20
N LEU A 76 -10.11 -7.17 -9.67
CA LEU A 76 -9.60 -5.85 -9.36
C LEU A 76 -8.76 -5.86 -8.07
N PRO A 77 -7.77 -4.95 -7.99
CA PRO A 77 -7.01 -4.80 -6.77
C PRO A 77 -7.93 -4.35 -5.63
N PRO A 78 -7.64 -4.77 -4.39
CA PRO A 78 -8.37 -4.28 -3.24
C PRO A 78 -8.22 -2.78 -3.15
N VAL A 79 -9.33 -2.11 -2.87
CA VAL A 79 -9.36 -0.66 -2.78
C VAL A 79 -9.39 -0.26 -1.32
N PHE A 80 -8.50 0.65 -0.93
CA PHE A 80 -8.31 1.07 0.46
C PHE A 80 -8.70 2.53 0.63
N ALA A 81 -9.38 2.85 1.72
CA ALA A 81 -9.73 4.22 2.04
C ALA A 81 -8.46 5.07 2.30
N ASP A 82 -8.53 6.37 2.02
CA ASP A 82 -7.45 7.31 2.33
C ASP A 82 -7.54 7.81 3.79
N ASN A 83 -7.37 6.88 4.72
CA ASN A 83 -7.35 7.14 6.15
C ASN A 83 -6.51 6.08 6.87
N LEU A 84 -6.33 6.22 8.18
CA LEU A 84 -5.45 5.34 8.95
C LEU A 84 -5.79 3.84 8.80
N ASP A 85 -7.07 3.45 8.85
CA ASP A 85 -7.47 2.05 8.66
C ASP A 85 -7.10 1.56 7.26
N GLY A 86 -7.43 2.34 6.22
CA GLY A 86 -7.11 2.00 4.84
C GLY A 86 -5.61 1.94 4.57
N TRP A 87 -4.81 2.85 5.13
CA TRP A 87 -3.36 2.83 4.99
C TRP A 87 -2.73 1.60 5.63
N ILE A 88 -3.17 1.20 6.82
CA ILE A 88 -2.67 -0.02 7.47
C ILE A 88 -3.06 -1.26 6.65
N ARG A 89 -4.30 -1.35 6.18
CA ARG A 89 -4.76 -2.47 5.35
C ARG A 89 -4.02 -2.55 4.03
N ASN A 90 -3.75 -1.41 3.40
CA ASN A 90 -2.98 -1.35 2.18
C ASN A 90 -1.54 -1.81 2.42
N ALA A 91 -0.91 -1.31 3.49
CA ALA A 91 0.43 -1.75 3.86
C ALA A 91 0.49 -3.25 4.15
N LEU A 92 -0.49 -3.82 4.87
CA LEU A 92 -0.60 -5.27 5.08
C LEU A 92 -0.77 -6.05 3.77
N HIS A 93 -1.52 -5.52 2.81
CA HIS A 93 -1.67 -6.12 1.50
C HIS A 93 -0.34 -6.18 0.75
N VAL A 94 0.39 -5.06 0.71
CA VAL A 94 1.74 -5.01 0.12
C VAL A 94 2.68 -5.94 0.87
N MET A 95 2.73 -5.87 2.20
CA MET A 95 3.58 -6.72 3.04
C MET A 95 3.36 -8.21 2.77
N ALA A 96 2.11 -8.64 2.60
CA ALA A 96 1.77 -10.03 2.28
C ALA A 96 2.36 -10.49 0.94
N GLN A 97 2.38 -9.62 -0.09
CA GLN A 97 3.00 -9.92 -1.39
C GLN A 97 4.53 -10.10 -1.28
N HIS A 98 5.15 -9.48 -0.28
CA HIS A 98 6.59 -9.50 -0.04
C HIS A 98 7.02 -10.43 1.10
N ASN A 99 6.10 -11.25 1.64
CA ASN A 99 6.34 -12.12 2.80
C ASN A 99 6.84 -11.37 4.05
N ILE A 100 6.42 -10.13 4.23
CA ILE A 100 6.73 -9.33 5.42
C ILE A 100 5.65 -9.58 6.48
N PRO A 101 5.99 -10.16 7.64
CA PRO A 101 5.00 -10.45 8.68
C PRO A 101 4.57 -9.20 9.44
N GLY A 102 3.29 -9.16 9.82
CA GLY A 102 2.71 -8.17 10.72
C GLY A 102 1.20 -8.30 10.81
N ASP A 103 0.62 -7.75 11.87
CA ASP A 103 -0.84 -7.64 12.04
C ASP A 103 -1.30 -6.19 12.25
N TYR A 104 -2.59 -5.99 11.99
CA TYR A 104 -3.22 -4.67 12.05
C TYR A 104 -3.07 -4.02 13.42
N ASP A 105 -3.35 -4.75 14.50
CA ASP A 105 -3.37 -4.20 15.86
C ASP A 105 -1.98 -3.79 16.33
N SER A 106 -0.95 -4.57 15.98
CA SER A 106 0.45 -4.26 16.27
C SER A 106 0.88 -3.02 15.51
N ILE A 107 0.58 -2.93 14.21
CA ILE A 107 0.90 -1.74 13.41
C ILE A 107 0.18 -0.51 13.99
N PHE A 108 -1.13 -0.61 14.21
CA PHE A 108 -1.95 0.47 14.75
C PHE A 108 -1.40 0.97 16.10
N ARG A 109 -1.11 0.06 17.04
CA ARG A 109 -0.54 0.39 18.35
C ARG A 109 0.79 1.14 18.22
N ASN A 110 1.69 0.69 17.35
CA ASN A 110 2.96 1.35 17.15
C ASN A 110 2.75 2.75 16.53
N ILE A 111 1.89 2.89 15.49
CA ILE A 111 1.57 4.20 14.90
C ILE A 111 1.05 5.19 15.94
N MET A 112 0.13 4.75 16.80
CA MET A 112 -0.45 5.61 17.83
C MET A 112 0.58 6.09 18.85
N ARG A 113 1.59 5.26 19.17
CA ARG A 113 2.70 5.66 20.05
C ARG A 113 3.68 6.61 19.35
N GLU A 114 4.02 6.33 18.10
CA GLU A 114 5.08 7.06 17.38
C GLU A 114 4.62 8.42 16.85
N SER A 115 3.39 8.52 16.35
CA SER A 115 2.93 9.71 15.62
C SER A 115 1.51 10.17 15.97
N GLY A 116 0.78 9.40 16.78
CA GLY A 116 -0.65 9.63 17.02
C GLY A 116 -1.50 9.53 15.75
N GLY A 117 -1.01 8.84 14.71
CA GLY A 117 -1.67 8.73 13.40
C GLY A 117 -1.38 9.88 12.43
N ASN A 118 -0.42 10.76 12.72
CA ASN A 118 -0.05 11.86 11.83
C ASN A 118 1.00 11.41 10.78
N PRO A 119 0.65 11.30 9.48
CA PRO A 119 1.59 10.88 8.44
C PRO A 119 2.66 11.92 8.13
N ARG A 120 2.55 13.14 8.66
CA ARG A 120 3.54 14.21 8.51
C ARG A 120 4.35 14.46 9.79
N ALA A 121 4.28 13.57 10.77
CA ALA A 121 5.07 13.69 11.99
C ALA A 121 6.58 13.69 11.69
N ILE A 122 7.33 14.52 12.42
CA ILE A 122 8.79 14.61 12.36
C ILE A 122 9.35 14.86 13.75
N ASN A 123 10.34 14.08 14.15
CA ASN A 123 11.07 14.30 15.40
C ASN A 123 12.30 15.18 15.13
N LEU A 124 12.45 16.28 15.87
CA LEU A 124 13.55 17.24 15.71
C LEU A 124 14.45 17.35 16.96
N TYR A 125 14.25 16.49 17.95
CA TYR A 125 14.87 16.65 19.27
C TYR A 125 15.91 15.59 19.62
N ASP A 126 15.96 14.47 18.92
CA ASP A 126 16.85 13.34 19.24
C ASP A 126 18.23 13.44 18.56
N SER A 127 19.09 12.43 18.80
CA SER A 127 20.42 12.37 18.21
C SER A 127 20.39 12.22 16.68
N ASN A 128 19.35 11.62 16.11
CA ASN A 128 19.20 11.49 14.66
C ASN A 128 18.88 12.85 14.05
N ALA A 129 17.98 13.62 14.68
CA ALA A 129 17.69 14.99 14.30
C ALA A 129 18.93 15.89 14.41
N ALA A 130 19.71 15.77 15.49
CA ALA A 130 20.99 16.48 15.63
C ALA A 130 22.01 16.09 14.54
N ALA A 131 21.96 14.86 14.05
CA ALA A 131 22.75 14.37 12.92
C ALA A 131 22.14 14.71 11.54
N GLY A 132 21.03 15.46 11.48
CA GLY A 132 20.38 15.87 10.23
C GLY A 132 19.56 14.78 9.55
N ILE A 133 19.28 13.67 10.22
CA ILE A 133 18.51 12.52 9.71
C ILE A 133 17.28 12.24 10.59
N PRO A 134 16.37 13.22 10.79
CA PRO A 134 15.25 13.07 11.71
C PRO A 134 14.32 11.93 11.30
N SER A 135 13.71 11.30 12.31
CA SER A 135 12.64 10.31 12.15
C SER A 135 11.36 10.96 11.62
N LYS A 136 10.66 10.27 10.70
CA LYS A 136 9.51 10.82 9.95
C LYS A 136 8.36 9.82 9.78
N GLY A 137 7.17 10.38 9.59
CA GLY A 137 5.96 9.65 9.21
C GLY A 137 5.33 8.83 10.34
N LEU A 138 4.41 7.94 9.97
CA LEU A 138 3.53 7.23 10.90
C LEU A 138 4.27 6.39 11.93
N LEU A 139 5.37 5.75 11.52
CA LEU A 139 6.20 4.87 12.37
C LEU A 139 7.59 5.45 12.64
N GLN A 140 7.77 6.76 12.45
CA GLN A 140 8.98 7.50 12.81
C GLN A 140 10.28 6.84 12.30
N VAL A 141 10.31 6.52 11.00
CA VAL A 141 11.48 5.92 10.34
C VAL A 141 12.45 7.02 9.88
N ILE A 142 13.76 6.78 9.98
CA ILE A 142 14.81 7.68 9.43
C ILE A 142 15.08 7.37 7.94
N ASP A 143 15.57 8.36 7.18
CA ASP A 143 15.78 8.20 5.72
C ASP A 143 16.67 7.00 5.35
N PRO A 144 17.81 6.74 6.03
CA PRO A 144 18.65 5.58 5.70
C PRO A 144 17.94 4.25 5.88
N THR A 145 17.12 4.12 6.93
CA THR A 145 16.32 2.91 7.19
C THR A 145 15.21 2.78 6.17
N PHE A 146 14.50 3.87 5.86
CA PHE A 146 13.46 3.85 4.85
C PHE A 146 14.01 3.40 3.49
N GLN A 147 15.17 3.93 3.08
CA GLN A 147 15.81 3.54 1.82
C GLN A 147 16.26 2.08 1.81
N ALA A 148 16.86 1.60 2.91
CA ALA A 148 17.36 0.22 3.00
C ALA A 148 16.25 -0.83 3.06
N TYR A 149 15.09 -0.48 3.61
CA TYR A 149 13.95 -1.39 3.83
C TYR A 149 12.72 -1.03 3.01
N HIS A 150 12.87 -0.15 2.02
CA HIS A 150 11.80 0.18 1.07
C HIS A 150 11.19 -1.09 0.48
N VAL A 151 9.88 -1.08 0.27
CA VAL A 151 9.15 -2.21 -0.30
C VAL A 151 8.68 -1.83 -1.68
N ASP A 152 9.13 -2.58 -2.68
CA ASP A 152 8.75 -2.40 -4.08
C ASP A 152 7.22 -2.32 -4.21
N GLY A 153 6.74 -1.43 -5.09
CA GLY A 153 5.30 -1.17 -5.22
C GLY A 153 4.75 -0.11 -4.26
N THR A 154 5.58 0.51 -3.41
CA THR A 154 5.19 1.69 -2.61
C THR A 154 5.90 2.97 -3.08
N SER A 155 5.45 4.13 -2.60
CA SER A 155 6.07 5.43 -2.91
C SER A 155 7.50 5.52 -2.36
N TRP A 156 8.35 6.36 -2.96
CA TRP A 156 9.64 6.74 -2.40
C TRP A 156 9.57 7.99 -1.50
N ASP A 157 8.38 8.58 -1.31
CA ASP A 157 8.15 9.58 -0.28
C ASP A 157 8.05 8.89 1.09
N ILE A 158 9.01 9.17 1.99
CA ILE A 158 9.02 8.63 3.36
C ILE A 158 7.77 8.99 4.16
N TYR A 159 7.07 10.06 3.78
CA TYR A 159 5.85 10.44 4.45
C TYR A 159 4.59 9.80 3.83
N ASP A 160 4.70 9.11 2.69
CA ASP A 160 3.60 8.30 2.18
C ASP A 160 3.24 7.24 3.23
N PRO A 161 1.98 7.18 3.68
CA PRO A 161 1.62 6.38 4.84
C PRO A 161 1.84 4.88 4.59
N VAL A 162 1.57 4.40 3.37
CA VAL A 162 1.73 2.99 3.02
C VAL A 162 3.21 2.62 2.93
N ALA A 163 4.02 3.44 2.26
CA ALA A 163 5.47 3.23 2.16
C ALA A 163 6.14 3.28 3.53
N ASN A 164 5.78 4.24 4.39
CA ASN A 164 6.32 4.38 5.73
C ASN A 164 6.02 3.14 6.57
N ILE A 165 4.77 2.66 6.55
CA ILE A 165 4.36 1.45 7.28
C ILE A 165 5.10 0.22 6.74
N ALA A 166 5.10 0.02 5.42
CA ALA A 166 5.72 -1.14 4.80
C ALA A 166 7.23 -1.21 5.09
N ALA A 167 7.95 -0.09 4.96
CA ALA A 167 9.38 -0.03 5.23
C ALA A 167 9.72 -0.27 6.72
N ALA A 168 8.94 0.32 7.64
CA ALA A 168 9.11 0.09 9.08
C ALA A 168 8.87 -1.38 9.45
N CYS A 169 7.83 -2.00 8.89
CA CYS A 169 7.51 -3.41 9.15
C CYS A 169 8.57 -4.34 8.54
N ASN A 170 9.11 -4.00 7.36
CA ASN A 170 10.21 -4.75 6.75
C ASN A 170 11.48 -4.70 7.62
N TYR A 171 11.83 -3.51 8.13
CA TYR A 171 12.90 -3.37 9.12
C TYR A 171 12.64 -4.19 10.37
N ALA A 172 11.40 -4.13 10.92
CA ALA A 172 11.03 -4.88 12.11
C ALA A 172 11.08 -6.39 11.89
N ALA A 173 10.66 -6.88 10.73
CA ALA A 173 10.75 -8.28 10.35
C ALA A 173 12.22 -8.74 10.32
N HIS A 174 13.11 -7.95 9.70
CA HIS A 174 14.54 -8.26 9.65
C HIS A 174 15.18 -8.25 11.05
N ARG A 175 14.82 -7.30 11.91
CA ARG A 175 15.49 -7.10 13.20
C ARG A 175 14.91 -7.91 14.37
N TYR A 176 13.61 -8.17 14.33
CA TYR A 176 12.82 -8.73 15.44
C TYR A 176 11.89 -9.88 15.00
N GLY A 177 11.93 -10.28 13.72
CA GLY A 177 11.07 -11.33 13.16
C GLY A 177 9.67 -10.83 12.75
N SER A 178 9.13 -9.79 13.39
CA SER A 178 7.87 -9.13 13.00
C SER A 178 7.68 -7.82 13.77
N ILE A 179 6.90 -6.89 13.22
CA ILE A 179 6.39 -5.71 13.94
C ILE A 179 5.63 -6.09 15.22
N ASN A 180 5.07 -7.29 15.27
CA ASN A 180 4.33 -7.82 16.41
C ASN A 180 5.20 -7.94 17.68
N ASN A 181 6.51 -8.10 17.49
CA ASN A 181 7.50 -8.22 18.55
C ASN A 181 8.06 -6.85 18.99
N VAL A 182 7.54 -5.75 18.45
CA VAL A 182 7.95 -4.39 18.79
C VAL A 182 6.99 -3.78 19.82
N PHE A 183 7.54 -3.50 21.00
CA PHE A 183 6.80 -2.98 22.16
C PHE A 183 7.24 -1.57 22.57
N GLY A 184 8.34 -1.04 22.03
CA GLY A 184 8.89 0.29 22.32
C GLY A 184 9.23 1.07 21.04
N ALA A 185 9.59 2.34 21.21
CA ALA A 185 9.99 3.22 20.11
C ALA A 185 11.31 2.76 19.45
N TYR A 186 11.45 3.08 18.17
CA TYR A 186 12.62 2.76 17.33
C TYR A 186 13.83 3.63 17.65
#